data_AF-V4NYZ0-F1
#
_entry.id   AF-V4NYZ0-F1
#
_cell.length_a   1.000
_cell.length_b   1.000
_cell.length_c   1.000
_cell.angle_alpha   90.00
_cell.angle_beta   90.00
_cell.angle_gamma   90.00
#
_symmetry.space_group_name_H-M   'P 1'
#
loop_
_entity.id
_entity.type
_entity.pdbx_description
1 polymer ?
#
loop_
_entity_poly.entity_id
_entity_poly.type
_entity_poly.pdbx_seq_one_letter_code
_entity_poly.pdbx_strand_id
1 'polypeptide(L)'
;MNQKQTTVIFFLLALISALILRQSGAELVGHENCDTTAIDKVPGCYDALRLASDSDYRWLSKDCCQAVSTFLDPCFLVCYPGKSYPINIFQDICSSKFPGSN
;
A
#
# COMPACT_ATOMS: atom_id res chain seq x y z
N MET A 1 -43.02 19.66 -17.53
CA MET A 1 -42.54 19.65 -16.13
C MET A 1 -42.93 20.97 -15.50
N ASN A 2 -43.55 21.00 -14.31
CA ASN A 2 -44.00 22.26 -13.70
C ASN A 2 -42.81 23.01 -13.07
N GLN A 3 -42.86 24.35 -13.01
CA GLN A 3 -41.77 25.17 -12.46
C GLN A 3 -41.35 24.72 -11.06
N LYS A 4 -42.32 24.37 -10.21
CA LYS A 4 -42.08 23.85 -8.86
C LYS A 4 -41.34 22.52 -8.85
N GLN A 5 -41.67 21.59 -9.76
CA GLN A 5 -40.98 20.31 -9.89
C GLN A 5 -39.55 20.48 -10.38
N THR A 6 -39.34 21.40 -11.32
CA THR A 6 -38.02 21.69 -11.89
C THR A 6 -37.05 22.15 -10.80
N THR A 7 -37.49 23.08 -9.94
CA THR A 7 -36.69 23.56 -8.80
C THR A 7 -36.26 22.43 -7.85
N VAL A 8 -37.19 21.55 -7.47
CA VAL A 8 -36.90 20.43 -6.56
C VAL A 8 -35.88 19.47 -7.17
N ILE A 9 -36.04 19.15 -8.46
CA ILE A 9 -35.10 18.27 -9.19
C ILE A 9 -33.69 18.89 -9.22
N PHE A 10 -33.58 20.19 -9.50
CA PHE A 10 -32.28 20.88 -9.49
C PHE A 10 -31.60 20.87 -8.11
N PHE A 11 -32.36 21.10 -7.03
CA PHE A 11 -31.83 21.04 -5.67
C PHE A 11 -31.34 19.63 -5.31
N LEU A 12 -32.10 18.59 -5.67
CA LEU A 12 -31.70 17.21 -5.43
C LEU A 12 -30.43 16.84 -6.20
N LEU A 13 -30.31 17.25 -7.47
CA LEU A 13 -29.12 17.03 -8.28
C LEU A 13 -27.88 17.75 -7.72
N ALA A 14 -28.04 18.98 -7.22
CA ALA A 14 -26.96 19.73 -6.59
C ALA A 14 -26.47 19.07 -5.29
N LEU A 15 -27.40 18.58 -4.45
CA LEU A 15 -27.07 17.86 -3.22
C LEU A 15 -26.35 16.54 -3.50
N ILE A 16 -26.83 15.76 -4.47
CA ILE A 16 -26.18 14.51 -4.89
C ILE A 16 -24.77 14.80 -5.42
N SER A 17 -24.61 15.84 -6.23
CA SER A 17 -23.31 16.25 -6.76
C SER A 17 -22.35 16.66 -5.64
N ALA A 18 -22.82 17.45 -4.67
CA ALA A 18 -22.02 17.84 -3.50
C ALA A 18 -21.63 16.64 -2.62
N LEU A 19 -22.50 15.64 -2.48
CA LEU A 19 -22.23 14.40 -1.74
C LEU A 19 -21.12 13.55 -2.42
N ILE A 20 -21.12 13.49 -3.76
CA ILE A 20 -20.08 12.79 -4.53
C ILE A 20 -18.72 13.50 -4.38
N LEU A 21 -18.70 14.83 -4.44
CA LEU A 21 -17.47 15.61 -4.25
C LEU A 21 -16.91 15.48 -2.82
N ARG A 22 -17.77 15.36 -1.80
CA ARG A 22 -17.37 15.27 -0.39
C ARG A 22 -16.75 13.93 0.01
N GLN A 23 -16.84 12.90 -0.83
CA GLN A 23 -16.26 11.56 -0.56
C GLN A 23 -14.76 11.43 -0.86
N SER A 24 -14.10 12.48 -1.34
CA SER A 24 -12.66 12.43 -1.69
C SER A 24 -11.74 13.07 -0.64
N GLY A 25 -12.29 13.54 0.47
CA GLY A 25 -11.57 14.21 1.56
C GLY A 25 -11.33 13.34 2.79
N ALA A 26 -11.34 12.02 2.67
CA ALA A 26 -10.51 11.24 3.58
C ALA A 26 -9.08 11.50 3.10
N GLU A 27 -8.43 12.52 3.68
CA GLU A 27 -6.98 12.48 3.83
C GLU A 27 -6.63 11.03 4.17
N LEU A 28 -5.84 10.40 3.31
CA LEU A 28 -5.10 9.20 3.63
C LEU A 28 -4.19 9.60 4.80
N VAL A 29 -4.74 9.63 6.01
CA VAL A 29 -3.99 9.86 7.23
C VAL A 29 -3.08 8.66 7.38
N GLY A 30 -1.85 8.81 6.87
CA GLY A 30 -0.67 8.08 7.31
C GLY A 30 -0.52 6.64 6.82
N HIS A 31 -0.48 6.43 5.50
CA HIS A 31 0.16 5.22 4.98
C HIS A 31 1.00 5.57 3.75
N GLU A 32 2.09 6.27 4.02
CA GLU A 32 3.11 6.59 3.03
C GLU A 32 3.74 5.29 2.51
N ASN A 33 4.07 5.27 1.22
CA ASN A 33 4.88 4.20 0.68
C ASN A 33 6.22 4.22 1.40
N CYS A 34 6.73 3.05 1.77
CA CYS A 34 8.03 2.94 2.41
C CYS A 34 9.11 3.59 1.53
N ASP A 35 10.09 4.29 2.14
CA ASP A 35 11.31 4.69 1.42
C ASP A 35 12.11 3.42 1.07
N THR A 36 12.01 2.98 -0.18
CA THR A 36 12.61 1.72 -0.63
C THR A 36 14.13 1.79 -0.80
N THR A 37 14.80 2.90 -0.47
CA THR A 37 16.26 3.07 -0.66
C THR A 37 17.08 1.92 -0.06
N ALA A 38 16.69 1.38 1.11
CA ALA A 38 17.39 0.25 1.73
C ALA A 38 17.22 -1.05 0.93
N ILE A 39 16.01 -1.31 0.39
CA ILE A 39 15.69 -2.46 -0.46
C ILE A 39 16.41 -2.33 -1.81
N ASP A 40 16.36 -1.15 -2.43
CA ASP A 40 16.89 -0.89 -3.77
C ASP A 40 18.43 -0.99 -3.83
N LYS A 41 19.10 -0.76 -2.70
CA LYS A 41 20.56 -0.97 -2.56
C LYS A 41 20.97 -2.43 -2.57
N VAL A 42 20.05 -3.36 -2.30
CA VAL A 42 20.34 -4.80 -2.32
C VAL A 42 19.93 -5.37 -3.68
N PRO A 43 20.89 -5.82 -4.53
CA PRO A 43 20.59 -6.29 -5.88
C PRO A 43 19.51 -7.39 -5.89
N GLY A 44 18.43 -7.16 -6.63
CA GLY A 44 17.32 -8.10 -6.78
C GLY A 44 16.38 -8.23 -5.57
N CYS A 45 16.58 -7.46 -4.49
CA CYS A 45 15.75 -7.57 -3.29
C CYS A 45 14.29 -7.18 -3.57
N TYR A 46 14.05 -6.10 -4.31
CA TYR A 46 12.69 -5.70 -4.68
C TYR A 46 11.94 -6.81 -5.44
N ASP A 47 12.58 -7.42 -6.46
CA ASP A 47 11.97 -8.52 -7.21
C ASP A 47 11.75 -9.77 -6.34
N ALA A 48 12.66 -10.06 -5.42
CA ALA A 48 12.50 -11.14 -4.46
C ALA A 48 11.32 -10.91 -3.50
N LEU A 49 11.13 -9.67 -3.02
CA LEU A 49 9.98 -9.28 -2.20
C LEU A 49 8.68 -9.35 -2.99
N ARG A 50 8.70 -8.91 -4.25
CA ARG A 50 7.57 -9.05 -5.17
C ARG A 50 7.15 -10.52 -5.32
N LEU A 51 8.10 -11.42 -5.57
CA LEU A 51 7.82 -12.86 -5.64
C LEU A 51 7.34 -13.44 -4.31
N ALA A 52 7.91 -12.99 -3.19
CA ALA A 52 7.49 -13.39 -1.85
C ALA A 52 6.03 -12.97 -1.55
N SER A 53 5.56 -11.85 -2.11
CA SER A 53 4.16 -11.42 -1.99
C SER A 53 3.17 -12.41 -2.62
N ASP A 54 3.63 -13.21 -3.59
CA ASP A 54 2.90 -14.32 -4.21
C ASP A 54 3.36 -15.69 -3.65
N SER A 55 3.91 -15.69 -2.42
CA SER A 55 4.39 -16.88 -1.69
C SER A 55 5.59 -17.62 -2.30
N ASP A 56 6.31 -17.01 -3.25
CA ASP A 56 7.57 -17.56 -3.77
C ASP A 56 8.78 -16.94 -3.06
N TYR A 57 9.24 -17.64 -2.03
CA TYR A 57 10.32 -17.14 -1.18
C TYR A 57 11.71 -17.49 -1.68
N ARG A 58 11.88 -18.26 -2.77
CA ARG A 58 13.17 -18.89 -3.13
C ARG A 58 14.32 -17.90 -3.26
N TRP A 59 14.04 -16.72 -3.81
CA TRP A 59 15.02 -15.67 -4.10
C TRP A 59 15.27 -14.68 -2.97
N LEU A 60 14.52 -14.78 -1.87
CA LEU A 60 14.71 -13.91 -0.71
C LEU A 60 16.06 -14.21 -0.04
N SER A 61 16.95 -13.23 0.03
CA SER A 61 18.27 -13.37 0.68
C SER A 61 18.25 -12.83 2.12
N LYS A 62 19.25 -13.21 2.92
CA LYS A 62 19.42 -12.64 4.26
C LYS A 62 19.67 -11.13 4.23
N ASP A 63 20.50 -10.67 3.30
CA ASP A 63 20.78 -9.23 3.14
C ASP A 63 19.53 -8.44 2.78
N CYS A 64 18.65 -9.00 1.93
CA CYS A 64 17.36 -8.41 1.63
C CYS A 64 16.46 -8.35 2.87
N CYS A 65 16.43 -9.41 3.68
CA CYS A 65 15.70 -9.41 4.94
C CYS A 65 16.27 -8.44 5.98
N GLN A 66 17.57 -8.24 6.00
CA GLN A 66 18.21 -7.22 6.83
C GLN A 66 17.83 -5.81 6.36
N ALA A 67 17.69 -5.58 5.05
CA ALA A 67 17.15 -4.31 4.57
C ALA A 67 15.70 -4.11 5.02
N VAL A 68 14.85 -5.14 4.91
CA VAL A 68 13.44 -5.09 5.35
C VAL A 68 13.29 -4.88 6.87
N SER A 69 14.21 -5.38 7.69
CA SER A 69 14.16 -5.17 9.15
C SER A 69 14.47 -3.73 9.58
N THR A 70 15.06 -2.90 8.71
CA THR A 70 15.32 -1.49 9.01
C THR A 70 14.07 -0.61 8.99
N PHE A 71 12.97 -1.10 8.42
CA PHE A 71 11.73 -0.36 8.31
C PHE A 71 10.94 -0.38 9.62
N LEU A 72 10.33 0.76 9.94
CA LEU A 72 9.42 0.90 11.07
C LEU A 72 7.97 0.87 10.56
N ASP A 73 7.08 0.19 11.30
CA ASP A 73 5.64 0.29 11.04
C ASP A 73 5.11 1.68 11.43
N PRO A 74 4.10 2.22 10.72
CA PRO A 74 3.38 1.64 9.59
C PRO A 74 3.83 2.19 8.22
N CYS A 75 4.29 1.32 7.30
CA CYS A 75 4.48 1.70 5.89
C CYS A 75 4.06 0.56 4.94
N PHE A 76 3.76 0.89 3.68
CA PHE A 76 3.41 -0.09 2.65
C PHE A 76 4.50 -0.20 1.57
N LEU A 77 4.85 -1.44 1.23
CA LEU A 77 5.67 -1.74 0.05
C LEU A 77 4.76 -2.00 -1.15
N VAL A 78 4.92 -1.19 -2.20
CA VAL A 78 4.24 -1.39 -3.48
C VAL A 78 4.92 -2.52 -4.23
N CYS A 79 4.18 -3.59 -4.54
CA CYS A 79 4.58 -4.71 -5.38
C CYS A 79 3.86 -4.64 -6.72
N TYR A 80 4.60 -4.37 -7.80
CA TYR A 80 4.03 -4.30 -9.14
C TYR A 80 3.55 -5.69 -9.64
N PRO A 81 2.39 -5.78 -10.33
CA PRO A 81 1.45 -4.72 -10.65
C PRO A 81 0.40 -4.48 -9.56
N GLY A 82 0.32 -3.23 -9.09
CA GLY A 82 -0.86 -2.67 -8.41
C GLY A 82 -1.20 -3.23 -7.03
N LYS A 83 -0.33 -4.01 -6.39
CA LYS A 83 -0.55 -4.50 -5.02
C LYS A 83 0.32 -3.69 -4.06
N SER A 84 -0.20 -3.39 -2.88
CA SER A 84 0.57 -2.81 -1.78
C SER A 84 0.38 -3.67 -0.54
N TYR A 85 1.48 -4.00 0.11
CA TYR A 85 1.49 -4.87 1.29
C TYR A 85 2.18 -4.17 2.44
N PRO A 86 1.65 -4.25 3.67
CA PRO A 86 2.29 -3.61 4.80
C PRO A 86 3.64 -4.28 5.06
N ILE A 87 4.65 -3.48 5.44
CA ILE A 87 6.03 -3.95 5.49
C ILE A 87 6.23 -5.09 6.50
N ASN A 88 5.42 -5.13 7.57
CA ASN A 88 5.40 -6.19 8.56
C ASN A 88 5.16 -7.59 7.96
N ILE A 89 4.39 -7.72 6.88
CA ILE A 89 4.21 -9.01 6.19
C ILE A 89 5.56 -9.55 5.69
N PHE A 90 6.41 -8.68 5.14
CA PHE A 90 7.74 -9.08 4.68
C PHE A 90 8.69 -9.34 5.85
N GLN A 91 8.56 -8.62 6.96
CA GLN A 91 9.31 -8.88 8.18
C GLN A 91 8.98 -10.26 8.77
N ASP A 92 7.70 -10.64 8.76
CA ASP A 92 7.23 -11.97 9.20
C ASP A 92 7.74 -13.08 8.28
N ILE A 93 7.65 -12.89 6.96
CA ILE A 93 8.21 -13.81 5.96
C ILE A 93 9.72 -13.99 6.19
N CYS A 94 10.44 -12.90 6.41
CA CYS A 94 11.87 -12.92 6.68
C CYS A 94 12.21 -13.67 7.97
N SER A 95 11.48 -13.41 9.06
CA SER A 95 11.65 -14.08 10.34
C SER A 95 11.37 -15.59 10.25
N SER A 96 10.36 -15.97 9.46
CA SER A 96 10.01 -17.37 9.21
C SER A 96 11.06 -18.09 8.37
N LYS A 97 11.55 -17.45 7.29
CA LYS A 97 12.56 -18.05 6.40
C LYS A 97 13.95 -18.10 7.05
N PHE A 98 14.32 -17.09 7.83
CA PHE A 98 15.64 -16.93 8.43
C PHE A 98 15.54 -16.69 9.94
N PRO A 99 15.19 -17.71 10.74
CA PRO A 99 15.10 -17.56 12.18
C PRO A 99 16.45 -17.15 12.80
N GLY A 100 16.44 -16.14 13.67
CA GLY A 100 17.62 -15.66 14.42
C GLY A 100 18.59 -14.79 13.62
N SER A 101 18.18 -14.22 12.49
CA SER A 101 19.01 -13.35 11.65
C SER A 101 18.83 -11.84 11.93
N ASN A 102 18.23 -11.49 13.07
CA ASN A 102 17.94 -10.11 13.47
C ASN A 102 19.15 -9.44 14.14
#